data_AF-C4JK77-F1
#
_entry.id   AF-C4JK77-F1
#
_cell.length_a   1.000
_cell.length_b   1.000
_cell.length_c   1.000
_cell.angle_alpha   90.00
_cell.angle_beta   90.00
_cell.angle_gamma   90.00
#
_symmetry.space_group_name_H-M   'P 1'
#
loop_
_entity.id
_entity.type
_entity.pdbx_description
1 polymer ?
#
loop_
_entity_poly.entity_id
_entity_poly.type
_entity_poly.pdbx_seq_one_letter_code
_entity_poly.pdbx_strand_id
1 'polypeptide(L)'
;MDNYKFATKVYLGIDNIHVMRDSLNRVVDALKDSDVTPLGPNRDQLARSGWLKHITGLLDGTALIARQVGLQHSHVLIHCSDGWDRTSQLSALSQLCLDPYYRTFEGFMVLVEKDWLSFGHMFRHRSGHLNSEKWFQIENDRSGGDVRSGFGDAGAAGKAIENAFLSAKGFFNRDNASRDSLADSDGEIVPLEVDVDSRRNIPRSKSPANDVEVTKVKETSPVFHQFLDATYQLLYQHPTRFQI
;
A
#
# COMPACT_ATOMS: atom_id res chain seq x y z
N MET A 1 -16.17 27.03 -15.16
CA MET A 1 -17.26 26.02 -15.04
C MET A 1 -18.14 26.07 -16.29
N ASP A 2 -17.54 26.41 -17.42
CA ASP A 2 -18.28 27.08 -18.50
C ASP A 2 -19.00 26.04 -19.37
N ASN A 3 -18.46 24.82 -19.37
CA ASN A 3 -19.05 23.63 -19.99
C ASN A 3 -20.04 22.89 -19.07
N TYR A 4 -20.09 23.23 -17.78
CA TYR A 4 -20.94 22.56 -16.77
C TYR A 4 -21.77 23.60 -16.01
N LYS A 5 -22.63 24.32 -16.73
CA LYS A 5 -23.35 25.51 -16.25
C LYS A 5 -24.28 25.26 -15.05
N PHE A 6 -24.74 24.03 -14.86
CA PHE A 6 -25.63 23.63 -13.76
C PHE A 6 -24.92 22.84 -12.66
N ALA A 7 -23.60 22.73 -12.71
CA ALA A 7 -22.83 22.08 -11.66
C ALA A 7 -22.16 23.14 -10.78
N THR A 8 -21.88 22.77 -9.54
CA THR A 8 -20.97 23.50 -8.66
C THR A 8 -19.80 22.59 -8.33
N LYS A 9 -18.58 23.09 -8.49
CA LYS A 9 -17.36 22.32 -8.19
C LYS A 9 -16.83 22.71 -6.82
N VAL A 10 -16.60 21.71 -5.98
CA VAL A 10 -16.00 21.86 -4.65
C VAL A 10 -14.71 21.06 -4.59
N TYR A 11 -13.65 21.65 -4.08
CA TYR A 11 -12.38 20.97 -3.82
C TYR A 11 -12.30 20.60 -2.34
N LEU A 12 -12.14 19.31 -2.05
CA LEU A 12 -12.09 18.81 -0.67
C LEU A 12 -10.68 18.84 -0.06
N GLY A 13 -9.64 19.12 -0.84
CA GLY A 13 -8.27 19.24 -0.34
C GLY A 13 -7.68 17.94 0.24
N ILE A 14 -8.21 16.77 -0.13
CA ILE A 14 -7.67 15.49 0.34
C ILE A 14 -6.41 15.16 -0.46
N ASP A 15 -5.29 15.07 0.26
CA ASP A 15 -3.96 14.82 -0.29
C ASP A 15 -3.84 13.45 -0.99
N ASN A 16 -2.74 13.29 -1.72
CA ASN A 16 -2.47 12.06 -2.48
C ASN A 16 -1.93 10.92 -1.59
N ILE A 17 -1.79 9.74 -2.20
CA ILE A 17 -1.37 8.50 -1.54
C ILE A 17 -0.01 8.59 -0.83
N HIS A 18 0.91 9.43 -1.32
CA HIS A 18 2.25 9.57 -0.74
C HIS A 18 2.19 10.31 0.59
N VAL A 19 1.41 11.39 0.66
CA VAL A 19 1.18 12.14 1.91
C VAL A 19 0.55 11.23 2.96
N MET A 20 -0.43 10.41 2.58
CA MET A 20 -1.08 9.48 3.51
C MET A 20 -0.14 8.38 4.01
N ARG A 21 0.75 7.86 3.14
CA ARG A 21 1.78 6.90 3.54
C ARG A 21 2.75 7.53 4.55
N ASP A 22 3.26 8.72 4.24
CA ASP A 22 4.22 9.40 5.11
C ASP A 22 3.58 9.78 6.46
N SER A 23 2.29 10.15 6.46
CA SER A 23 1.51 10.40 7.67
C SER A 23 1.41 9.16 8.55
N LEU A 24 1.03 8.00 8.01
CA LEU A 24 0.95 6.76 8.79
C LEU A 24 2.33 6.31 9.28
N ASN A 25 3.39 6.44 8.48
CA ASN A 25 4.75 6.10 8.93
C ASN A 25 5.15 6.92 10.16
N ARG A 26 4.79 8.21 10.22
CA ARG A 26 5.02 9.05 11.42
C ARG A 26 4.20 8.60 12.62
N VAL A 27 2.98 8.10 12.41
CA VAL A 27 2.18 7.50 13.50
C VAL A 27 2.88 6.25 14.01
N VAL A 28 3.28 5.34 13.13
CA VAL A 28 4.01 4.11 13.50
C VAL A 28 5.30 4.45 14.27
N ASP A 29 6.07 5.42 13.79
CA ASP A 29 7.29 5.86 14.47
C ASP A 29 7.04 6.45 15.86
N ALA A 30 5.91 7.13 16.07
CA ALA A 30 5.53 7.69 17.36
C ALA A 30 5.02 6.63 18.36
N LEU A 31 4.59 5.46 17.85
CA LEU A 31 4.02 4.36 18.64
C LEU A 31 5.01 3.21 18.86
N LYS A 32 6.02 3.01 18.00
CA LYS A 32 6.86 1.79 18.02
C LYS A 32 7.53 1.47 19.37
N ASP A 33 7.84 2.48 20.17
CA ASP A 33 8.50 2.33 21.48
C ASP A 33 7.53 2.55 22.66
N SER A 34 6.23 2.70 22.41
CA SER A 34 5.26 3.00 23.48
C SER A 34 5.06 1.85 24.45
N ASP A 35 5.28 0.61 23.99
CA ASP A 35 5.04 -0.59 24.78
C ASP A 35 6.24 -0.98 25.64
N VAL A 36 7.43 -0.45 25.30
CA VAL A 36 8.69 -0.73 25.98
C VAL A 36 9.12 0.41 26.92
N THR A 37 8.45 1.56 26.85
CA THR A 37 8.74 2.72 27.70
C THR A 37 7.53 3.11 28.57
N PRO A 38 7.75 3.52 29.84
CA PRO A 38 6.65 3.95 30.71
C PRO A 38 6.07 5.33 30.35
N LEU A 39 6.63 6.01 29.34
CA LEU A 39 6.26 7.37 28.94
C LEU A 39 5.04 7.40 28.00
N GLY A 40 4.59 6.25 27.52
CA GLY A 40 3.51 6.15 26.54
C GLY A 40 3.88 6.75 25.17
N PRO A 41 2.93 6.84 24.24
CA PRO A 41 3.20 7.30 22.88
C PRO A 41 3.50 8.81 22.81
N ASN A 42 4.41 9.20 21.91
CA ASN A 42 4.82 10.59 21.76
C ASN A 42 3.70 11.44 21.12
N ARG A 43 2.95 12.18 21.95
CA ARG A 43 1.79 12.98 21.54
C ARG A 43 2.15 14.08 20.53
N ASP A 44 3.32 14.70 20.64
CA ASP A 44 3.75 15.76 19.72
C ASP A 44 4.10 15.20 18.34
N GLN A 45 4.68 14.00 18.28
CA GLN A 45 4.92 13.32 17.01
C GLN A 45 3.61 12.86 16.38
N LEU A 46 2.68 12.34 17.18
CA LEU A 46 1.33 11.99 16.71
C LEU A 46 0.61 13.21 16.13
N ALA A 47 0.66 14.37 16.77
CA ALA A 47 0.07 15.59 16.23
C ALA A 47 0.74 16.02 14.92
N ARG A 48 2.08 15.96 14.86
CA ARG A 48 2.88 16.29 13.65
C ARG A 48 2.76 15.27 12.52
N SER A 49 2.20 14.09 12.77
CA SER A 49 1.87 13.12 11.72
C SER A 49 0.82 13.65 10.75
N GLY A 50 -0.08 14.53 11.22
CA GLY A 50 -1.22 15.02 10.45
C GLY A 50 -2.33 13.97 10.26
N TRP A 51 -2.21 12.76 10.81
CA TRP A 51 -3.15 11.67 10.56
C TRP A 51 -4.60 12.06 10.86
N LEU A 52 -4.85 12.58 12.07
CA LEU A 52 -6.19 13.03 12.46
C LEU A 52 -6.70 14.16 11.59
N LYS A 53 -5.83 15.07 11.11
CA LYS A 53 -6.21 16.12 10.16
C LYS A 53 -6.70 15.52 8.84
N HIS A 54 -6.06 14.46 8.36
CA HIS A 54 -6.49 13.76 7.14
C HIS A 54 -7.83 13.04 7.34
N ILE A 55 -8.03 12.37 8.48
CA ILE A 55 -9.32 11.74 8.83
C ILE A 55 -10.44 12.79 8.95
N THR A 56 -10.17 13.93 9.60
CA THR A 56 -11.12 15.06 9.67
C THR A 56 -11.49 15.56 8.28
N GLY A 57 -10.52 15.82 7.41
CA GLY A 57 -10.81 16.29 6.04
C GLY A 57 -11.63 15.29 5.23
N LEU A 58 -11.43 13.98 5.44
CA LEU A 58 -12.25 12.94 4.83
C LEU A 58 -13.69 12.98 5.34
N LEU A 59 -13.88 13.05 6.67
CA LEU A 59 -15.20 13.13 7.30
C LEU A 59 -15.96 14.42 6.96
N ASP A 60 -15.26 15.55 6.84
CA ASP A 60 -15.85 16.83 6.41
C ASP A 60 -16.39 16.73 4.97
N GLY A 61 -15.62 16.09 4.08
CA GLY A 61 -16.04 15.78 2.71
C GLY A 61 -17.26 14.86 2.68
N THR A 62 -17.25 13.78 3.46
CA THR A 62 -18.40 12.89 3.63
C THR A 62 -19.63 13.63 4.12
N ALA A 63 -19.49 14.47 5.14
CA ALA A 63 -20.60 15.22 5.71
C ALA A 63 -21.18 16.23 4.70
N LEU A 64 -20.33 16.86 3.88
CA LEU A 64 -20.79 17.71 2.78
C LEU A 64 -21.63 16.94 1.77
N ILE A 65 -21.14 15.78 1.30
CA ILE A 65 -21.85 14.94 0.34
C ILE A 65 -23.18 14.45 0.91
N ALA A 66 -23.16 13.91 2.13
CA ALA A 66 -24.35 13.41 2.80
C ALA A 66 -25.42 14.49 2.99
N ARG A 67 -25.04 15.73 3.36
CA ARG A 67 -25.99 16.84 3.44
C ARG A 67 -26.56 17.24 2.08
N GLN A 68 -25.73 17.25 1.02
CA GLN A 68 -26.19 17.62 -0.31
C GLN A 68 -27.23 16.62 -0.86
N VAL A 69 -27.01 15.33 -0.61
CA VAL A 69 -27.94 14.27 -1.03
C VAL A 69 -29.17 14.22 -0.10
N GLY A 70 -28.94 14.14 1.21
CA GLY A 70 -29.99 13.87 2.20
C GLY A 70 -30.85 15.06 2.59
N LEU A 71 -30.33 16.30 2.51
CA LEU A 71 -31.05 17.51 2.93
C LEU A 71 -31.40 18.43 1.75
N GLN A 72 -30.47 18.60 0.81
CA GLN A 72 -30.67 19.49 -0.34
C GLN A 72 -31.28 18.76 -1.55
N HIS A 73 -31.54 17.46 -1.43
CA HIS A 73 -32.11 16.60 -2.49
C HIS A 73 -31.42 16.78 -3.85
N SER A 74 -30.09 16.93 -3.83
CA SER A 74 -29.29 17.17 -5.03
C SER A 74 -28.36 15.99 -5.32
N HIS A 75 -28.11 15.74 -6.59
CA HIS A 75 -27.15 14.73 -7.02
C HIS A 75 -25.72 15.23 -6.88
N VAL A 76 -24.81 14.33 -6.50
CA VAL A 76 -23.38 14.62 -6.35
C VAL A 76 -22.58 13.69 -7.24
N LEU A 77 -21.63 14.24 -7.99
CA LEU A 77 -20.61 13.48 -8.71
C LEU A 77 -19.30 13.57 -7.93
N ILE A 78 -18.77 12.41 -7.51
CA ILE A 78 -17.51 12.32 -6.76
C ILE A 78 -16.42 11.85 -7.73
N HIS A 79 -15.34 12.60 -7.84
CA HIS A 79 -14.16 12.18 -8.59
C HIS A 79 -12.88 12.65 -7.91
N CYS A 80 -11.78 11.94 -8.16
CA CYS A 80 -10.44 12.40 -7.81
C CYS A 80 -9.56 12.44 -9.07
N SER A 81 -8.31 11.98 -8.99
CA SER A 81 -7.43 11.86 -10.16
C SER A 81 -7.83 10.64 -10.99
N ASP A 82 -7.67 9.44 -10.43
CA ASP A 82 -7.94 8.17 -11.13
C ASP A 82 -9.27 7.52 -10.73
N GLY A 83 -9.89 7.97 -9.63
CA GLY A 83 -11.23 7.53 -9.23
C GLY A 83 -11.31 6.30 -8.33
N TRP A 84 -10.20 5.66 -7.97
CA TRP A 84 -10.20 4.42 -7.18
C TRP A 84 -9.70 4.56 -5.72
N ASP A 85 -9.24 5.73 -5.28
CA ASP A 85 -8.74 5.95 -3.91
C ASP A 85 -9.72 6.82 -3.10
N ARG A 86 -9.58 8.15 -3.21
CA ARG A 86 -10.38 9.14 -2.47
C ARG A 86 -11.87 9.08 -2.83
N THR A 87 -12.17 8.72 -4.07
CA THR A 87 -13.55 8.53 -4.52
C THR A 87 -14.22 7.39 -3.76
N SER A 88 -13.58 6.22 -3.66
CA SER A 88 -14.11 5.08 -2.90
C SER A 88 -14.28 5.41 -1.43
N GLN A 89 -13.31 6.11 -0.81
CA GLN A 89 -13.42 6.59 0.57
C GLN A 89 -14.67 7.44 0.78
N LEU A 90 -14.84 8.50 -0.02
CA LEU A 90 -15.95 9.45 0.12
C LEU A 90 -17.31 8.82 -0.23
N SER A 91 -17.35 8.00 -1.29
CA SER A 91 -18.57 7.31 -1.73
C SER A 91 -19.06 6.33 -0.67
N ALA A 92 -18.17 5.47 -0.16
CA ALA A 92 -18.54 4.47 0.83
C ALA A 92 -18.95 5.10 2.18
N LEU A 93 -18.19 6.09 2.67
CA LEU A 93 -18.55 6.80 3.90
C LEU A 93 -19.87 7.56 3.79
N SER A 94 -20.15 8.17 2.64
CA SER A 94 -21.43 8.89 2.44
C SER A 94 -22.60 7.92 2.45
N GLN A 95 -22.44 6.73 1.86
CA GLN A 95 -23.43 5.67 1.90
C GLN A 95 -23.66 5.14 3.33
N LEU A 96 -22.61 4.97 4.14
CA LEU A 96 -22.77 4.65 5.57
C LEU A 96 -23.59 5.70 6.32
N CYS A 97 -23.39 6.97 6.02
CA CYS A 97 -24.15 8.06 6.64
C CYS A 97 -25.62 8.08 6.19
N LEU A 98 -25.92 7.74 4.93
CA LEU A 98 -27.24 7.91 4.32
C LEU A 98 -28.14 6.67 4.41
N ASP A 99 -27.57 5.46 4.32
CA ASP A 99 -28.33 4.23 4.24
C ASP A 99 -28.06 3.32 5.46
N PRO A 100 -29.06 3.05 6.32
CA PRO A 100 -28.92 2.14 7.46
C PRO A 100 -28.52 0.72 7.08
N TYR A 101 -28.84 0.24 5.86
CA TYR A 101 -28.47 -1.11 5.43
C TYR A 101 -26.96 -1.34 5.53
N TYR A 102 -26.16 -0.38 5.07
CA TYR A 102 -24.70 -0.48 5.09
C TYR A 102 -24.07 -0.47 6.48
N ARG A 103 -24.86 -0.25 7.55
CA ARG A 103 -24.41 -0.32 8.95
C ARG A 103 -24.64 -1.70 9.58
N THR A 104 -25.23 -2.62 8.85
CA THR A 104 -25.32 -4.05 9.22
C THR A 104 -24.05 -4.79 8.81
N PHE A 105 -23.78 -5.96 9.41
CA PHE A 105 -22.64 -6.79 8.97
C PHE A 105 -22.71 -7.10 7.47
N GLU A 106 -23.87 -7.55 7.01
CA GLU A 106 -24.10 -7.89 5.61
C GLU A 106 -23.93 -6.67 4.70
N GLY A 107 -24.59 -5.57 5.04
CA GLY A 107 -24.50 -4.35 4.25
C GLY A 107 -23.08 -3.79 4.22
N PHE A 108 -22.33 -3.82 5.32
CA PHE A 108 -20.94 -3.36 5.31
C PHE A 108 -20.06 -4.23 4.40
N MET A 109 -20.22 -5.56 4.41
CA MET A 109 -19.52 -6.45 3.47
C MET A 109 -19.89 -6.12 2.03
N VAL A 110 -21.18 -5.94 1.73
CA VAL A 110 -21.65 -5.53 0.39
C VAL A 110 -21.08 -4.17 -0.01
N LEU A 111 -20.96 -3.22 0.91
CA LEU A 111 -20.37 -1.92 0.64
C LEU A 111 -18.89 -2.04 0.25
N VAL A 112 -18.12 -2.88 0.95
CA VAL A 112 -16.71 -3.13 0.64
C VAL A 112 -16.57 -3.86 -0.71
N GLU A 113 -17.34 -4.92 -0.93
CA GLU A 113 -17.38 -5.64 -2.22
C GLU A 113 -17.73 -4.70 -3.38
N LYS A 114 -18.69 -3.80 -3.18
CA LYS A 114 -19.09 -2.82 -4.18
C LYS A 114 -18.04 -1.73 -4.37
N ASP A 115 -17.93 -0.77 -3.45
CA ASP A 115 -17.19 0.48 -3.67
C ASP A 115 -15.67 0.32 -3.68
N TRP A 116 -15.15 -0.81 -3.20
CA TRP A 116 -13.72 -1.06 -3.14
C TRP A 116 -13.29 -2.15 -4.11
N LEU A 117 -13.90 -3.34 -4.06
CA LEU A 117 -13.44 -4.46 -4.89
C LEU A 117 -13.94 -4.33 -6.33
N SER A 118 -15.26 -4.20 -6.54
CA SER A 118 -15.84 -4.14 -7.88
C SER A 118 -15.47 -2.85 -8.65
N PHE A 119 -15.35 -1.73 -7.94
CA PHE A 119 -14.91 -0.44 -8.51
C PHE A 119 -13.38 -0.31 -8.63
N GLY A 120 -12.63 -1.35 -8.29
CA GLY A 120 -11.21 -1.48 -8.67
C GLY A 120 -10.24 -0.69 -7.80
N HIS A 121 -10.50 -0.56 -6.50
CA HIS A 121 -9.45 -0.10 -5.58
C HIS A 121 -8.24 -1.04 -5.68
N MET A 122 -7.06 -0.46 -5.88
CA MET A 122 -5.83 -1.21 -6.17
C MET A 122 -5.21 -1.84 -4.91
N PHE A 123 -5.97 -2.67 -4.17
CA PHE A 123 -5.57 -3.29 -2.90
C PHE A 123 -4.18 -3.91 -2.97
N ARG A 124 -3.89 -4.66 -4.03
CA ARG A 124 -2.57 -5.27 -4.23
C ARG A 124 -1.42 -4.26 -4.14
N HIS A 125 -1.57 -3.12 -4.81
CA HIS A 125 -0.57 -2.06 -4.86
C HIS A 125 -0.54 -1.24 -3.56
N ARG A 126 -1.72 -0.95 -2.99
CA ARG A 126 -1.87 -0.10 -1.80
C ARG A 126 -1.41 -0.80 -0.53
N SER A 127 -1.73 -2.08 -0.38
CA SER A 127 -1.38 -2.90 0.78
C SER A 127 0.02 -3.51 0.69
N GLY A 128 0.60 -3.61 -0.51
CA GLY A 128 1.94 -4.18 -0.70
C GLY A 128 2.03 -5.65 -0.30
N HIS A 129 1.06 -6.49 -0.71
CA HIS A 129 1.03 -7.91 -0.33
C HIS A 129 2.21 -8.76 -0.85
N LEU A 130 2.94 -8.27 -1.85
CA LEU A 130 4.12 -8.95 -2.40
C LEU A 130 5.39 -8.47 -1.70
N ASN A 131 6.51 -9.13 -1.97
CA ASN A 131 7.79 -8.76 -1.39
C ASN A 131 8.40 -7.51 -2.07
N SER A 132 9.36 -6.85 -1.43
CA SER A 132 10.19 -5.78 -2.01
C SER A 132 11.61 -5.87 -1.48
N GLU A 133 12.63 -5.84 -2.36
CA GLU A 133 14.04 -5.86 -1.97
C GLU A 133 14.40 -4.73 -0.98
N LYS A 134 13.69 -3.60 -1.07
CA LYS A 134 13.88 -2.44 -0.18
C LYS A 134 13.57 -2.70 1.28
N TRP A 135 12.86 -3.78 1.60
CA TRP A 135 12.54 -4.14 2.99
C TRP A 135 13.65 -4.96 3.65
N PHE A 136 14.57 -5.52 2.87
CA PHE A 136 15.69 -6.28 3.41
C PHE A 136 16.89 -5.35 3.64
N GLN A 137 17.26 -5.19 4.90
CA GLN A 137 18.58 -4.70 5.26
C GLN A 137 19.51 -5.91 5.29
N ILE A 138 20.39 -6.04 4.32
CA ILE A 138 21.45 -7.05 4.38
C ILE A 138 22.48 -6.55 5.41
N GLU A 139 22.46 -7.09 6.62
CA GLU A 139 23.54 -6.91 7.60
C GLU A 139 24.80 -7.65 7.10
N ASN A 140 25.59 -7.00 6.24
CA ASN A 140 26.86 -7.57 5.77
C ASN A 140 28.08 -7.26 6.66
N ASP A 141 27.93 -6.57 7.79
CA ASP A 141 29.07 -6.07 8.60
C ASP A 141 29.16 -6.61 10.03
N ARG A 142 28.95 -7.93 10.23
CA ARG A 142 29.29 -8.59 11.51
C ARG A 142 30.17 -9.83 11.44
N SER A 143 30.59 -10.24 10.25
CA SER A 143 31.50 -11.40 10.07
C SER A 143 32.86 -10.95 9.53
N GLY A 144 33.56 -10.17 10.34
CA GLY A 144 34.94 -9.76 10.13
C GLY A 144 35.65 -9.59 11.47
N GLY A 145 35.52 -10.56 12.36
CA GLY A 145 36.31 -10.60 13.58
C GLY A 145 37.77 -10.86 13.23
N ASP A 146 38.59 -9.81 13.20
CA ASP A 146 40.04 -9.97 13.20
C ASP A 146 40.58 -9.76 14.63
N VAL A 147 40.80 -10.88 15.30
CA VAL A 147 41.60 -10.97 16.51
C VAL A 147 43.06 -10.87 16.07
N ARG A 148 43.65 -9.66 16.09
CA ARG A 148 45.11 -9.48 16.25
C ARG A 148 45.48 -8.05 16.64
N SER A 149 45.92 -7.93 17.88
CA SER A 149 46.84 -6.92 18.40
C SER A 149 48.00 -6.62 17.43
N GLY A 150 48.31 -5.34 17.20
CA GLY A 150 49.58 -4.94 16.57
C GLY A 150 49.67 -3.44 16.27
N PHE A 151 50.57 -2.76 16.99
CA PHE A 151 51.09 -1.41 16.75
C PHE A 151 51.34 -1.08 15.26
N GLY A 152 51.09 0.17 14.86
CA GLY A 152 51.67 0.72 13.62
C GLY A 152 50.93 1.90 13.02
N ASP A 153 51.51 3.08 13.17
CA ASP A 153 51.19 4.31 12.43
C ASP A 153 51.28 4.08 10.91
N ALA A 154 50.18 4.36 10.19
CA ALA A 154 50.17 4.48 8.73
C ALA A 154 49.04 5.43 8.29
N GLY A 155 49.42 6.49 7.59
CA GLY A 155 48.62 7.67 7.33
C GLY A 155 47.33 7.50 6.53
N ALA A 156 46.51 8.55 6.60
CA ALA A 156 45.16 8.70 6.06
C ALA A 156 44.99 8.50 4.53
N ALA A 157 46.07 8.25 3.78
CA ALA A 157 46.01 8.01 2.34
C ALA A 157 45.71 6.54 1.97
N GLY A 158 45.95 5.57 2.86
CA GLY A 158 45.70 4.13 2.58
C GLY A 158 44.21 3.75 2.64
N LYS A 159 43.47 4.32 3.61
CA LYS A 159 42.04 4.01 3.84
C LYS A 159 41.11 4.47 2.71
N ALA A 160 41.49 5.52 1.97
CA ALA A 160 40.69 6.03 0.85
C ALA A 160 40.81 5.15 -0.41
N ILE A 161 41.99 4.56 -0.65
CA ILE A 161 42.24 3.70 -1.82
C ILE A 161 41.62 2.31 -1.61
N GLU A 162 41.61 1.80 -0.38
CA GLU A 162 40.98 0.52 -0.04
C GLU A 162 39.44 0.57 -0.18
N ASN A 163 38.81 1.65 0.29
CA ASN A 163 37.37 1.88 0.09
C ASN A 163 37.00 2.08 -1.39
N ALA A 164 37.87 2.68 -2.21
CA ALA A 164 37.66 2.82 -3.65
C ALA A 164 37.78 1.48 -4.41
N PHE A 165 38.70 0.59 -3.99
CA PHE A 165 38.86 -0.74 -4.60
C PHE A 165 37.71 -1.70 -4.22
N LEU A 166 37.15 -1.57 -3.02
CA LEU A 166 35.96 -2.31 -2.60
C LEU A 166 34.70 -1.85 -3.34
N SER A 167 34.58 -0.55 -3.64
CA SER A 167 33.48 -0.01 -4.46
C SER A 167 33.55 -0.44 -5.94
N ALA A 168 34.73 -0.86 -6.44
CA ALA A 168 34.92 -1.25 -7.83
C ALA A 168 34.83 -2.78 -8.09
N LYS A 169 34.64 -3.60 -7.06
CA LYS A 169 34.44 -5.07 -7.21
C LYS A 169 32.96 -5.51 -7.22
N GLY A 170 32.01 -4.58 -7.21
CA GLY A 170 30.56 -4.85 -7.24
C GLY A 170 29.92 -4.98 -8.64
N PHE A 171 30.69 -5.24 -9.69
CA PHE A 171 30.21 -5.33 -11.09
C PHE A 171 30.25 -6.75 -11.67
N PHE A 172 29.93 -7.77 -10.88
CA PHE A 172 29.67 -9.12 -11.41
C PHE A 172 28.37 -9.67 -10.86
N ASN A 173 27.44 -9.94 -11.78
CA ASN A 173 26.27 -10.80 -11.61
C ASN A 173 26.64 -11.99 -10.73
N ARG A 174 26.03 -12.09 -9.54
CA ARG A 174 26.05 -13.33 -8.76
C ARG A 174 24.62 -13.80 -8.64
N ASP A 175 24.24 -14.66 -9.59
CA ASP A 175 23.04 -15.46 -9.53
C ASP A 175 22.98 -16.16 -8.17
N ASN A 176 21.95 -15.85 -7.38
CA ASN A 176 21.69 -16.52 -6.12
C ASN A 176 20.99 -17.85 -6.42
N ALA A 177 21.76 -18.86 -6.81
CA ALA A 177 21.29 -20.23 -6.94
C ALA A 177 21.29 -20.89 -5.55
N SER A 178 20.22 -20.70 -4.77
CA SER A 178 19.87 -21.63 -3.69
C SER A 178 18.77 -22.56 -4.20
N ARG A 179 19.21 -23.63 -4.87
CA ARG A 179 18.41 -24.78 -5.26
C ARG A 179 18.77 -25.90 -4.30
N ASP A 180 17.89 -26.19 -3.35
CA ASP A 180 17.85 -27.42 -2.55
C ASP A 180 16.48 -27.46 -1.88
N SER A 181 15.69 -28.52 -1.83
CA SER A 181 15.62 -29.81 -2.52
C SER A 181 14.33 -30.42 -1.94
N LEU A 182 13.24 -30.49 -2.70
CA LEU A 182 12.11 -31.37 -2.39
C LEU A 182 11.64 -31.98 -3.70
N ALA A 183 11.87 -33.29 -3.81
CA ALA A 183 11.55 -34.09 -4.97
C ALA A 183 10.03 -34.24 -5.12
N ASP A 184 9.49 -33.78 -6.24
CA ASP A 184 8.17 -34.19 -6.71
C ASP A 184 8.25 -35.63 -7.19
N SER A 185 7.36 -36.46 -6.65
CA SER A 185 7.16 -37.85 -7.04
C SER A 185 6.48 -37.90 -8.42
N ASP A 186 7.19 -38.41 -9.43
CA ASP A 186 6.68 -38.64 -10.78
C ASP A 186 5.41 -39.51 -10.77
N GLY A 187 4.34 -38.98 -11.35
CA GLY A 187 3.17 -39.74 -11.77
C GLY A 187 3.30 -40.14 -13.24
N GLU A 188 3.43 -41.43 -13.51
CA GLU A 188 3.27 -42.00 -14.85
C GLU A 188 1.80 -41.99 -15.28
N ILE A 189 1.46 -41.24 -16.34
CA ILE A 189 0.39 -41.61 -17.28
C ILE A 189 0.79 -41.13 -18.69
N VAL A 190 1.08 -42.09 -19.57
CA VAL A 190 1.26 -41.89 -21.02
C VAL A 190 -0.11 -41.88 -21.71
N PRO A 191 -0.35 -40.99 -22.68
CA PRO A 191 -1.15 -41.40 -23.83
C PRO A 191 -0.55 -41.06 -25.20
N LEU A 192 -0.30 -42.15 -25.94
CA LEU A 192 -0.43 -42.42 -27.38
C LEU A 192 -0.50 -41.26 -28.41
N GLU A 193 0.37 -41.44 -29.41
CA GLU A 193 0.50 -40.68 -30.66
C GLU A 193 -0.70 -40.84 -31.62
N VAL A 194 -1.01 -39.77 -32.35
CA VAL A 194 -1.61 -39.83 -33.71
C VAL A 194 -1.03 -38.69 -34.57
N ASP A 195 -0.38 -39.06 -35.67
CA ASP A 195 0.12 -38.23 -36.77
C ASP A 195 -0.99 -37.44 -37.49
N VAL A 196 -0.74 -36.16 -37.89
CA VAL A 196 -0.99 -35.59 -39.25
C VAL A 196 -0.25 -34.24 -39.41
N ASP A 197 0.68 -34.23 -40.38
CA ASP A 197 1.10 -33.21 -41.37
C ASP A 197 0.86 -31.68 -41.18
N SER A 198 1.79 -30.91 -41.78
CA SER A 198 1.76 -29.47 -42.13
C SER A 198 2.57 -28.51 -41.26
N ARG A 199 3.81 -28.25 -41.70
CA ARG A 199 4.64 -27.10 -41.30
C ARG A 199 3.91 -25.78 -41.55
N ARG A 200 3.47 -25.12 -40.48
CA ARG A 200 3.23 -23.66 -40.44
C ARG A 200 4.07 -23.06 -39.31
N ASN A 201 5.13 -22.34 -39.68
CA ASN A 201 5.86 -21.47 -38.76
C ASN A 201 4.95 -20.31 -38.35
N ILE A 202 4.23 -20.47 -37.25
CA ILE A 202 3.62 -19.35 -36.54
C ILE A 202 4.75 -18.71 -35.71
N PRO A 203 5.05 -17.41 -35.84
CA PRO A 203 5.97 -16.78 -34.93
C PRO A 203 5.34 -16.85 -33.53
N ARG A 204 5.92 -17.69 -32.66
CA ARG A 204 5.66 -17.66 -31.22
C ARG A 204 5.86 -16.21 -30.79
N SER A 205 4.78 -15.51 -30.46
CA SER A 205 4.90 -14.31 -29.66
C SER A 205 5.69 -14.72 -28.42
N LYS A 206 6.82 -14.06 -28.20
CA LYS A 206 7.47 -14.14 -26.90
C LYS A 206 6.43 -13.62 -25.92
N SER A 207 5.78 -14.51 -25.18
CA SER A 207 5.19 -14.14 -23.90
C SER A 207 6.28 -13.37 -23.17
N PRO A 208 6.04 -12.13 -22.73
CA PRO A 208 7.03 -11.47 -21.90
C PRO A 208 7.25 -12.43 -20.73
N ALA A 209 8.53 -12.74 -20.48
CA ALA A 209 8.92 -13.54 -19.34
C ALA A 209 8.17 -13.03 -18.11
N ASN A 210 7.69 -13.93 -17.26
CA ASN A 210 7.03 -13.59 -16.00
C ASN A 210 7.88 -12.56 -15.26
N ASP A 211 7.56 -11.27 -15.41
CA ASP A 211 8.11 -10.22 -14.57
C ASP A 211 7.70 -10.63 -13.18
N VAL A 212 8.68 -10.95 -12.33
CA VAL A 212 8.41 -11.26 -10.93
C VAL A 212 7.67 -10.06 -10.38
N GLU A 213 6.39 -10.25 -10.07
CA GLU A 213 5.57 -9.16 -9.58
C GLU A 213 6.03 -8.83 -8.16
N VAL A 214 6.61 -7.63 -7.99
CA VAL A 214 7.20 -7.13 -6.74
C VAL A 214 6.40 -5.93 -6.25
N THR A 215 6.32 -5.74 -4.94
CA THR A 215 5.69 -4.56 -4.35
C THR A 215 6.46 -3.30 -4.72
N LYS A 216 5.76 -2.38 -5.40
CA LYS A 216 6.23 -1.02 -5.64
C LYS A 216 5.93 -0.17 -4.42
N VAL A 217 6.91 0.00 -3.53
CA VAL A 217 6.77 0.76 -2.27
C VAL A 217 6.21 2.18 -2.47
N LYS A 218 6.45 2.82 -3.62
CA LYS A 218 5.89 4.16 -3.90
C LYS A 218 4.37 4.14 -4.13
N GLU A 219 3.78 3.01 -4.48
CA GLU A 219 2.35 2.84 -4.72
C GLU A 219 1.59 2.36 -3.48
N THR A 220 2.30 1.98 -2.40
CA THR A 220 1.68 1.62 -1.13
C THR A 220 1.17 2.86 -0.42
N SER A 221 0.01 2.73 0.21
CA SER A 221 -0.65 3.81 0.96
C SER A 221 -1.85 3.28 1.75
N PRO A 222 -2.11 3.80 2.96
CA PRO A 222 -3.14 3.29 3.86
C PRO A 222 -4.56 3.79 3.52
N VAL A 223 -4.93 3.81 2.25
CA VAL A 223 -6.21 4.39 1.79
C VAL A 223 -7.42 3.67 2.40
N PHE A 224 -7.44 2.33 2.35
CA PHE A 224 -8.50 1.54 2.97
C PHE A 224 -8.44 1.62 4.51
N HIS A 225 -7.24 1.70 5.09
CA HIS A 225 -7.09 1.88 6.54
C HIS A 225 -7.68 3.22 7.01
N GLN A 226 -7.51 4.31 6.27
CA GLN A 226 -8.17 5.58 6.54
C GLN A 226 -9.69 5.49 6.49
N PHE A 227 -10.24 4.70 5.56
CA PHE A 227 -11.67 4.45 5.48
C PHE A 227 -12.18 3.72 6.72
N LEU A 228 -11.46 2.70 7.19
CA LEU A 228 -11.80 1.99 8.41
C LEU A 228 -11.68 2.86 9.66
N ASP A 229 -10.64 3.71 9.76
CA ASP A 229 -10.50 4.68 10.85
C ASP A 229 -11.67 5.68 10.84
N ALA A 230 -11.97 6.29 9.69
CA ALA A 230 -13.11 7.19 9.55
C ALA A 230 -14.45 6.49 9.90
N THR A 231 -14.61 5.23 9.51
CA THR A 231 -15.77 4.41 9.91
C THR A 231 -15.80 4.23 11.43
N TYR A 232 -14.67 3.87 12.05
CA TYR A 232 -14.54 3.76 13.50
C TYR A 232 -14.91 5.07 14.23
N GLN A 233 -14.51 6.23 13.70
CA GLN A 233 -14.93 7.52 14.27
C GLN A 233 -16.46 7.69 14.27
N LEU A 234 -17.15 7.24 13.22
CA LEU A 234 -18.62 7.26 13.16
C LEU A 234 -19.25 6.29 14.17
N LEU A 235 -18.69 5.08 14.32
CA LEU A 235 -19.13 4.10 15.32
C LEU A 235 -18.98 4.67 16.74
N TYR A 236 -17.82 5.27 17.03
CA TYR A 236 -17.53 5.87 18.32
C TYR A 236 -18.51 6.98 18.69
N GLN A 237 -18.86 7.85 17.72
CA GLN A 237 -19.82 8.94 17.93
C GLN A 237 -21.28 8.47 17.99
N HIS A 238 -21.59 7.31 17.40
CA HIS A 238 -22.94 6.78 17.26
C HIS A 238 -23.03 5.30 17.66
N PRO A 239 -22.82 4.97 18.95
CA PRO A 239 -22.64 3.59 19.42
C PRO A 239 -23.85 2.67 19.23
N THR A 240 -25.03 3.22 18.94
CA THR A 240 -26.29 2.46 18.74
C THR A 240 -26.76 2.45 17.29
N ARG A 241 -26.01 3.06 16.35
CA ARG A 241 -26.41 3.18 14.94
C ARG A 241 -25.79 2.12 14.04
N PHE A 242 -24.82 1.36 14.54
CA PHE A 242 -24.09 0.34 13.80
C PHE A 242 -24.27 -1.01 14.47
N GLN A 243 -24.39 -2.06 13.66
CA GLN A 243 -24.35 -3.45 14.11
C GLN A 243 -22.90 -3.98 14.13
N ILE A 244 -22.09 -3.49 13.20
CA ILE A 244 -20.66 -3.80 13.04
C ILE A 244 -19.80 -3.27 14.18
#